data_AF-A0A850AU48-F1
#
_entry.id   AF-A0A850AU48-F1
#
_cell.length_a   1.000
_cell.length_b   1.000
_cell.length_c   1.000
_cell.angle_alpha   90.00
_cell.angle_beta   90.00
_cell.angle_gamma   90.00
#
_symmetry.space_group_name_H-M   'P 1'
#
loop_
_entity.id
_entity.type
_entity.pdbx_description
1 polymer ?
#
loop_
_entity_poly.entity_id
_entity_poly.type
_entity_poly.pdbx_seq_one_letter_code
_entity_poly.pdbx_strand_id
1 'polypeptide(L)' 'MAKKAWQVEKTKYCEHMQEEIAIEVEVIYPADYLSEQAPRIRARRCSKALECNCIERPACALSGTNPDVDPVE' A
#
# COMPACT_ATOMS: atom_id res chain seq x y z
N MET A 1 23.66 2.95 2.18
CA MET A 1 22.48 3.32 1.36
C MET A 1 21.23 3.05 2.20
N ALA A 2 20.15 3.82 2.01
CA ALA A 2 18.88 3.55 2.67
C ALA A 2 18.25 2.26 2.11
N LYS A 3 17.80 1.36 2.99
CA LYS A 3 17.17 0.08 2.60
C LYS A 3 15.67 0.28 2.43
N LYS A 4 15.10 -0.25 1.35
CA LYS A 4 13.66 -0.22 1.06
C LYS A 4 13.08 -1.63 1.21
N ALA A 5 11.94 -1.75 1.87
CA ALA A 5 11.23 -3.02 1.99
C ALA A 5 9.72 -2.79 1.96
N TRP A 6 8.99 -3.67 1.27
CA TRP A 6 7.53 -3.74 1.37
C TRP A 6 7.13 -4.63 2.54
N GLN A 7 6.15 -4.19 3.32
CA GLN A 7 5.63 -4.91 4.48
C GLN A 7 4.11 -4.80 4.52
N VAL A 8 3.44 -5.83 5.01
CA VAL A 8 1.98 -5.78 5.25
C VAL A 8 1.72 -4.87 6.45
N GLU A 9 1.01 -3.76 6.24
CA GLU A 9 0.55 -2.84 7.29
C GLU A 9 -0.77 -3.34 7.90
N LYS A 10 -1.68 -3.84 7.05
CA LYS A 10 -3.02 -4.28 7.47
C LYS A 10 -3.59 -5.30 6.49
N THR A 11 -4.35 -6.28 6.98
CA THR A 11 -5.26 -7.07 6.16
C THR A 11 -6.70 -6.64 6.43
N LYS A 12 -7.53 -6.61 5.39
CA LYS A 12 -8.96 -6.33 5.53
C LYS A 12 -9.77 -6.95 4.40
N TYR A 13 -11.05 -7.18 4.66
CA TYR A 13 -11.98 -7.55 3.61
C TYR A 13 -12.29 -6.36 2.69
N CYS A 14 -12.25 -6.57 1.39
CA CYS A 14 -12.56 -5.56 0.37
C CYS A 14 -13.91 -5.86 -0.28
N GLU A 15 -14.88 -4.96 -0.12
CA GLU A 15 -16.20 -5.06 -0.76
C GLU A 15 -16.12 -5.06 -2.30
N HIS A 16 -15.14 -4.36 -2.88
CA HIS A 16 -14.98 -4.26 -4.33
C HIS A 16 -14.49 -5.57 -4.96
N MET A 17 -13.54 -6.25 -4.30
CA MET A 17 -12.98 -7.53 -4.76
C MET A 17 -13.70 -8.75 -4.16
N GLN A 18 -14.53 -8.55 -3.15
CA GLN A 18 -15.22 -9.60 -2.37
C GLN A 18 -14.26 -10.65 -1.79
N GLU A 19 -13.09 -10.21 -1.36
CA GLU A 19 -12.06 -11.06 -0.77
C GLU A 19 -11.20 -10.30 0.26
N GLU A 20 -10.39 -11.03 1.02
CA GLU A 20 -9.41 -10.45 1.91
C GLU A 20 -8.19 -9.93 1.12
N ILE A 21 -7.83 -8.67 1.35
CA ILE A 21 -6.70 -8.00 0.72
C ILE A 21 -5.67 -7.59 1.77
N ALA A 22 -4.41 -7.53 1.34
CA ALA A 22 -3.33 -6.94 2.13
C ALA A 22 -3.03 -5.53 1.63
N ILE A 23 -2.98 -4.58 2.56
CA ILE A 23 -2.44 -3.25 2.35
C ILE A 23 -0.98 -3.30 2.78
N GLU A 24 -0.08 -3.03 1.83
CA GLU A 24 1.36 -3.04 2.04
C GLU A 24 1.91 -1.62 2.01
N VAL A 25 2.96 -1.38 2.78
CA VAL A 25 3.70 -0.12 2.84
C VAL A 25 5.15 -0.30 2.43
N GLU A 26 5.69 0.65 1.67
CA GLU A 26 7.12 0.72 1.37
C GLU A 26 7.82 1.47 2.51
N VAL A 27 8.49 0.73 3.38
CA VAL A 27 9.29 1.28 4.47
C VAL A 27 10.69 1.58 3.98
N ILE A 28 11.15 2.82 4.19
CA ILE A 28 12.54 3.21 4.02
C ILE A 28 13.21 3.22 5.38
N TYR A 29 14.19 2.34 5.56
CA TYR A 29 15.09 2.36 6.69
C TYR A 29 16.22 3.36 6.45
N PRO A 30 16.65 4.10 7.50
CA PRO A 30 17.80 4.99 7.41
C PRO A 30 19.03 4.25 6.91
N ALA A 31 19.97 4.99 6.33
CA ALA A 31 21.30 4.43 6.07
C ALA A 31 22.04 4.25 7.41
N ASP A 32 22.96 3.29 7.48
CA ASP A 32 23.67 2.94 8.73
C ASP A 32 24.42 4.13 9.36
N TYR A 33 24.88 5.09 8.56
CA TYR A 33 25.56 6.31 9.04
C TYR A 33 24.59 7.43 9.51
N LEU A 34 23.28 7.20 9.40
CA LEU A 34 22.18 8.09 9.81
C LEU A 34 21.15 7.30 10.65
N SER A 35 21.62 6.39 11.51
CA SER A 35 20.80 5.43 12.27
C SER A 35 19.75 6.05 13.20
N GLU A 36 19.95 7.30 13.62
CA GLU A 36 19.05 8.02 14.54
C GLU A 36 17.71 8.43 13.89
N GLN A 37 17.60 8.37 12.55
CA GLN A 37 16.34 8.64 11.87
C GLN A 37 15.41 7.43 11.92
N ALA A 38 14.18 7.63 12.37
CA ALA A 38 13.16 6.57 12.34
C ALA A 38 12.88 6.12 10.88
N PRO A 39 12.50 4.84 10.67
CA PRO A 39 11.99 4.40 9.37
C PRO A 39 10.76 5.22 8.95
N ARG A 40 10.64 5.48 7.65
CA ARG A 40 9.50 6.25 7.10
C ARG A 40 8.74 5.45 6.05
N ILE A 41 7.43 5.68 5.98
CA ILE A 41 6.57 5.14 4.94
C ILE A 41 6.70 6.04 3.69
N ARG A 42 7.03 5.45 2.55
CA ARG A 42 7.14 6.15 1.26
C ARG A 42 5.89 6.02 0.41
N ALA A 43 5.27 4.85 0.40
CA ALA A 43 4.14 4.53 -0.45
C ALA A 43 3.28 3.44 0.19
N ARG A 44 2.03 3.34 -0.26
CA ARG A 44 1.11 2.26 0.06
C ARG A 44 0.63 1.58 -1.21
N ARG A 45 0.33 0.28 -1.16
CA ARG A 45 -0.29 -0.47 -2.27
C ARG A 45 -1.24 -1.54 -1.76
N CYS A 46 -2.15 -1.98 -2.63
CA CYS A 46 -3.03 -3.11 -2.39
C CYS A 46 -2.49 -4.36 -3.09
N SER A 47 -2.55 -5.53 -2.42
CA SER A 47 -2.14 -6.82 -2.99
C SER A 47 -2.92 -7.25 -4.22
N LYS A 48 -4.09 -6.65 -4.46
CA LYS A 48 -5.01 -6.93 -5.58
C LYS A 48 -5.15 -5.75 -6.54
N ALA A 49 -4.22 -4.78 -6.50
CA ALA A 49 -4.33 -3.57 -7.31
C ALA A 49 -4.40 -3.86 -8.82
N LEU A 50 -3.69 -4.89 -9.30
CA LEU A 50 -3.69 -5.26 -10.72
C LEU A 50 -5.03 -5.88 -11.13
N GLU A 51 -5.51 -6.88 -10.39
CA GLU A 51 -6.77 -7.57 -10.66
C GLU A 51 -7.96 -6.61 -10.53
N CYS A 52 -7.90 -5.70 -9.57
CA CYS A 52 -8.91 -4.65 -9.36
C CYS A 52 -9.04 -3.74 -10.60
N ASN A 53 -7.94 -3.45 -11.31
CA ASN A 53 -7.97 -2.67 -12.55
C ASN A 53 -8.55 -3.43 -13.74
N CYS A 54 -8.78 -4.74 -13.65
CA CYS A 54 -9.48 -5.51 -14.67
C CYS A 54 -11.02 -5.45 -14.53
N ILE A 55 -11.53 -4.87 -13.44
CA ILE A 55 -12.95 -4.68 -13.21
C ILE A 55 -13.39 -3.37 -13.90
N GLU A 56 -14.49 -3.40 -14.65
CA GLU A 56 -15.04 -2.23 -15.37
C GLU A 56 -15.73 -1.21 -14.45
N ARG A 57 -15.14 -0.94 -13.27
CA ARG A 57 -15.66 0.02 -12.29
C ARG A 57 -14.48 0.74 -11.61
N PRO A 58 -14.56 2.06 -11.40
CA PRO A 58 -13.59 2.77 -10.57
C PRO A 58 -13.53 2.16 -9.16
N ALA A 59 -12.32 1.96 -8.66
CA ALA A 59 -12.07 1.38 -7.34
C ALA A 59 -11.56 2.43 -6.36
N CYS A 60 -10.38 2.24 -5.77
CA CYS A 60 -9.85 3.09 -4.70
C CYS A 60 -8.50 3.73 -5.07
N ALA A 61 -7.94 4.54 -4.16
CA ALA A 61 -6.67 5.22 -4.38
C ALA A 61 -5.50 4.22 -4.52
N LEU A 62 -5.56 3.07 -3.82
CA LEU A 62 -4.50 2.06 -3.87
C LEU A 62 -4.44 1.26 -5.19
N SER A 63 -5.50 1.25 -5.97
CA SER A 63 -5.50 0.72 -7.35
C SER A 63 -5.15 1.80 -8.37
N GLY A 64 -4.95 3.06 -7.95
CA GLY A 64 -4.61 4.19 -8.83
C GLY A 64 -5.79 4.72 -9.65
N THR A 65 -7.03 4.34 -9.33
CA THR A 65 -8.21 4.64 -10.15
C THR A 65 -9.06 5.79 -9.61
N ASN A 66 -9.20 5.91 -8.30
CA ASN A 66 -10.02 6.95 -7.67
C ASN A 66 -9.32 7.53 -6.44
N PRO A 67 -8.76 8.75 -6.51
CA PRO A 67 -8.01 9.35 -5.40
C PRO A 67 -8.89 9.76 -4.22
N ASP A 68 -10.20 9.93 -4.41
CA ASP A 68 -11.12 10.37 -3.35
C ASP A 68 -11.53 9.23 -2.40
N VAL A 69 -11.18 7.98 -2.73
CA VAL A 69 -11.49 6.80 -1.92
C VAL A 69 -10.19 6.26 -1.33
N ASP A 70 -9.84 6.72 -0.13
CA ASP A 70 -8.71 6.18 0.63
C ASP A 70 -9.16 4.93 1.42
N PRO A 71 -8.63 3.73 1.11
CA PRO A 71 -8.95 2.52 1.85
C PRO A 71 -8.14 2.38 3.16
N VAL A 72 -7.27 3.33 3.51
CA VAL A 72 -6.40 3.26 4.68
C VAL A 72 -6.93 4.08 5.86
N GLU A 73 -7.70 5.15 5.60
CA GLU A 73 -8.44 5.90 6.63
C GLU A 73 -9.54 5.07 7.32
#